data_AF-A0A178VIM8-F1
#
_entry.id   AF-A0A178VIM8-F1
#
_cell.length_a   1.000
_cell.length_b   1.000
_cell.length_c   1.000
_cell.angle_alpha   90.00
_cell.angle_beta   90.00
_cell.angle_gamma   90.00
#
_symmetry.space_group_name_H-M   'P 1'
#
loop_
_entity.id
_entity.type
_entity.pdbx_description
1 polymer ?
#
loop_
_entity_poly.entity_id
_entity_poly.type
_entity_poly.pdbx_seq_one_letter_code
_entity_poly.pdbx_strand_id
1 'polypeptide(L)'
;MSMRVERSSLEQVQERFEVLKKRKAPGTFTEQDLDERIRKQQEEEEELKRQRREKKKEKKKGKVVEEEPEMDPEVAEMMGFGGFGSSKKS
;
A
#
# COMPACT_ATOMS: atom_id res chain seq x y z
N MET A 1 -46.92 14.77 -25.65
CA MET A 1 -45.51 14.87 -26.09
C MET A 1 -45.17 13.59 -26.84
N SER A 2 -44.91 13.69 -28.15
CA SER A 2 -44.49 12.56 -28.99
C SER A 2 -42.98 12.36 -28.86
N MET A 3 -42.55 11.14 -28.51
CA MET A 3 -41.14 10.76 -28.26
C MET A 3 -40.37 10.35 -29.54
N ARG A 4 -40.82 10.76 -30.73
CA ARG A 4 -40.18 10.34 -31.99
C ARG A 4 -39.01 11.26 -32.33
N VAL A 5 -37.82 10.67 -32.43
CA VAL A 5 -36.58 11.36 -32.80
C VAL A 5 -36.42 11.37 -34.31
N GLU A 6 -35.91 12.48 -34.86
CA GLU A 6 -35.62 12.63 -36.29
C GLU A 6 -34.46 11.74 -36.74
N ARG A 7 -34.50 11.31 -38.01
CA ARG A 7 -33.43 10.51 -38.60
C ARG A 7 -32.29 11.42 -39.05
N SER A 8 -31.05 11.01 -38.78
CA SER A 8 -29.86 11.74 -39.17
C SER A 8 -29.72 11.84 -40.69
N SER A 9 -29.24 12.99 -41.18
CA SER A 9 -28.81 13.14 -42.58
C SER A 9 -27.44 12.51 -42.82
N LEU A 10 -27.07 12.30 -44.08
CA LEU A 10 -25.74 11.76 -44.45
C LEU A 10 -24.60 12.65 -43.94
N GLU A 11 -24.73 13.97 -44.09
CA GLU A 11 -23.72 14.93 -43.64
C GLU A 11 -23.52 14.88 -42.12
N GLN A 12 -24.62 14.78 -41.36
CA GLN A 12 -24.56 14.64 -39.89
C GLN A 12 -23.85 13.35 -39.46
N VAL A 13 -24.00 12.27 -40.23
CA VAL A 13 -23.30 11.00 -39.96
C VAL A 13 -21.82 11.13 -40.29
N GLN A 14 -21.47 11.79 -41.40
CA GLN A 14 -20.09 12.02 -41.81
C GLN A 14 -19.34 12.87 -40.78
N GLU A 15 -19.92 14.00 -40.36
CA GLU A 15 -19.34 14.88 -39.34
C GLU A 15 -19.11 14.14 -38.02
N ARG A 16 -20.11 13.35 -37.57
CA ARG A 16 -19.96 12.52 -36.37
C ARG A 16 -18.86 11.48 -36.52
N PHE A 17 -18.73 10.88 -37.70
CA PHE A 17 -17.67 9.91 -37.98
C PHE A 17 -16.29 10.55 -37.91
N GLU A 18 -16.12 11.76 -38.45
CA GLU A 18 -14.86 12.49 -38.35
C GLU A 18 -14.53 12.85 -36.90
N VAL A 19 -15.51 13.34 -36.14
CA VAL A 19 -15.33 13.65 -34.72
C VAL A 19 -14.95 12.41 -33.93
N LEU A 20 -15.58 11.26 -34.20
CA LEU A 20 -15.29 9.99 -33.53
C LEU A 20 -13.92 9.42 -33.90
N LYS A 21 -13.47 9.58 -35.14
CA LYS A 21 -12.11 9.21 -35.57
C LYS A 21 -11.04 10.10 -34.94
N LYS A 22 -11.31 11.40 -34.81
CA LYS A 22 -10.42 12.40 -34.21
C LYS A 22 -10.39 12.30 -32.69
N ARG A 23 -11.49 11.87 -32.06
CA ARG A 23 -11.50 11.47 -30.65
C ARG A 23 -10.63 10.23 -30.51
N LYS A 24 -9.42 10.40 -29.98
CA LYS A 24 -8.75 9.33 -29.23
C LYS A 24 -9.77 8.78 -28.23
N ALA A 25 -9.89 7.45 -28.14
CA ALA A 25 -10.74 6.81 -27.16
C ALA A 25 -10.51 7.46 -25.79
N PRO A 26 -11.56 7.90 -25.06
CA PRO A 26 -11.38 8.34 -23.69
C PRO A 26 -10.69 7.20 -22.94
N GLY A 27 -9.50 7.51 -22.45
CA GLY A 27 -8.39 6.57 -22.31
C GLY A 27 -8.75 5.28 -21.61
N THR A 28 -8.42 4.17 -22.27
CA THR A 28 -7.92 3.02 -21.53
C THR A 28 -6.74 3.53 -20.72
N PHE A 29 -6.82 3.38 -19.40
CA PHE A 29 -5.71 3.54 -18.46
C PHE A 29 -4.35 3.31 -19.14
N THR A 30 -3.55 4.36 -19.19
CA THR A 30 -2.28 4.33 -19.92
C THR A 30 -1.22 3.62 -19.07
N GLU A 31 -0.18 3.08 -19.68
CA GLU A 31 0.95 2.49 -18.95
C GLU A 31 1.60 3.50 -17.99
N GLN A 32 1.55 4.79 -18.33
CA GLN A 32 2.02 5.87 -17.46
C GLN A 32 1.20 5.95 -16.17
N ASP A 33 -0.12 5.75 -16.25
CA ASP A 33 -0.99 5.73 -15.08
C ASP A 33 -0.74 4.48 -14.19
N LEU A 34 -0.25 3.37 -14.76
CA LEU A 34 0.19 2.18 -14.02
C LEU A 34 1.48 2.47 -13.24
N ASP A 35 2.47 3.01 -13.93
CA ASP A 35 3.80 3.28 -13.36
C ASP A 35 3.68 4.28 -12.19
N GLU A 36 2.85 5.31 -12.33
CA GLU A 36 2.58 6.27 -11.26
C GLU A 36 1.96 5.60 -10.02
N ARG A 37 1.02 4.67 -10.21
CA ARG A 37 0.40 3.93 -9.09
C ARG A 37 1.39 2.99 -8.41
N ILE A 38 2.20 2.27 -9.18
CA ILE A 38 3.23 1.36 -8.66
C ILE A 38 4.25 2.15 -7.84
N ARG A 39 4.72 3.28 -8.38
CA ARG A 39 5.67 4.15 -7.69
C ARG A 39 5.12 4.67 -6.38
N LYS A 40 3.87 5.15 -6.38
CA LYS A 40 3.21 5.63 -5.16
C LYS A 40 3.10 4.54 -4.08
N GLN A 41 2.76 3.31 -4.46
CA GLN A 41 2.71 2.19 -3.53
C GLN A 41 4.09 1.85 -2.94
N GLN A 42 5.14 1.89 -3.75
CA GLN A 42 6.50 1.64 -3.28
C GLN A 42 6.98 2.71 -2.28
N GLU A 43 6.70 3.98 -2.56
CA GLU A 43 7.04 5.09 -1.68
C GLU A 43 6.30 4.97 -0.33
N GLU A 44 5.00 4.67 -0.34
CA GLU A 44 4.20 4.43 0.86
C GLU A 44 4.71 3.23 1.69
N GLU A 45 5.08 2.11 1.04
CA GLU A 45 5.66 0.96 1.73
C GLU A 45 7.03 1.27 2.35
N GLU A 46 7.88 2.03 1.65
CA GLU A 46 9.17 2.45 2.18
C GLU A 46 9.04 3.36 3.40
N GLU A 47 8.11 4.31 3.38
CA GLU A 47 7.84 5.19 4.52
C GLU A 47 7.34 4.40 5.73
N LEU A 48 6.37 3.50 5.53
CA LEU A 48 5.87 2.64 6.60
C LEU A 48 6.98 1.74 7.17
N LYS A 49 7.87 1.24 6.32
CA LYS A 49 9.03 0.44 6.74
C LYS A 49 10.03 1.26 7.54
N ARG A 50 10.29 2.52 7.17
CA ARG A 50 11.13 3.46 7.93
C ARG A 50 10.51 3.76 9.30
N GLN A 51 9.23 4.11 9.34
CA GLN A 51 8.52 4.36 10.60
C GLN A 51 8.51 3.13 11.51
N ARG A 52 8.31 1.91 10.96
CA ARG A 52 8.39 0.67 11.74
C ARG A 52 9.81 0.44 12.30
N ARG A 53 10.84 0.72 11.51
CA ARG A 53 12.25 0.62 11.96
C ARG A 53 12.56 1.64 13.06
N GLU A 54 12.09 2.87 12.93
CA GLU A 54 12.26 3.92 13.94
C GLU A 54 11.52 3.58 15.23
N LYS A 55 10.23 3.23 15.15
CA LYS A 55 9.44 2.76 16.31
C LYS A 55 10.09 1.54 16.98
N LYS A 56 10.68 0.63 16.21
CA LYS A 56 11.40 -0.53 16.77
C LYS A 56 12.71 -0.11 17.44
N LYS A 57 13.44 0.87 16.88
CA LYS A 57 14.66 1.42 17.49
C LYS A 57 14.34 2.19 18.77
N GLU A 58 13.27 2.99 18.79
CA GLU A 58 12.80 3.71 19.97
C GLU A 58 12.32 2.76 21.06
N LYS A 59 11.51 1.74 20.73
CA LYS A 59 11.12 0.70 21.69
C LYS A 59 12.32 -0.04 22.27
N LYS A 60 13.33 -0.33 21.45
CA LYS A 60 14.58 -0.95 21.94
C LYS A 60 15.38 0.00 22.83
N LYS A 61 15.51 1.28 22.47
CA LYS A 61 16.21 2.27 23.29
C LYS A 61 15.48 2.54 24.60
N GLY A 62 14.15 2.67 24.58
CA GLY A 62 13.32 2.82 25.77
C GLY A 62 13.42 1.62 26.69
N LYS A 63 13.34 0.38 26.15
CA LYS A 63 13.48 -0.85 26.93
C LYS A 63 14.88 -1.01 27.54
N VAL A 64 15.94 -0.59 26.82
CA VAL A 64 17.32 -0.59 27.35
C VAL A 64 17.53 0.46 28.45
N VAL A 65 16.81 1.58 28.40
CA VAL A 65 16.83 2.61 29.47
C VAL A 65 15.96 2.21 30.67
N GLU A 66 14.96 1.35 30.48
CA GLU A 66 14.05 0.87 31.53
C GLU A 66 14.53 -0.45 32.20
N GLU A 67 15.39 -1.24 31.53
CA GLU A 67 15.98 -2.50 32.03
C GLU A 67 17.25 -2.32 32.91
N GLU A 68 17.51 -1.12 33.42
CA GLU A 68 18.34 -0.94 34.63
C GLU A 68 17.40 -0.68 35.83
N PRO A 69 16.52 -1.63 36.19
CA PRO A 69 16.93 -2.65 37.17
C PRO A 69 16.19 -4.01 37.06
N GLU A 70 16.88 -5.10 37.43
CA GLU A 70 16.30 -6.29 38.07
C GLU A 70 15.11 -6.98 37.37
N MET A 71 15.30 -7.55 36.18
CA MET A 71 14.41 -8.64 35.74
C MET A 71 14.78 -9.92 36.50
N ASP A 72 14.04 -10.21 37.56
CA ASP A 72 14.19 -11.43 38.36
C ASP A 72 14.09 -12.68 37.46
N PRO A 73 14.99 -13.67 37.62
CA PRO A 73 15.05 -14.86 36.76
C PRO A 73 13.74 -15.67 36.79
N GLU A 74 13.02 -15.66 37.91
CA GLU A 74 11.74 -16.33 38.08
C GLU A 74 10.61 -15.63 37.27
N VAL A 75 10.65 -14.29 37.19
CA VAL A 75 9.70 -13.49 36.39
C VAL A 75 9.99 -13.65 34.90
N ALA A 76 11.27 -13.74 34.51
CA ALA A 76 11.69 -14.02 33.14
C ALA A 76 11.26 -15.42 32.67
N GLU A 77 11.28 -16.41 33.57
CA GLU A 77 10.78 -17.76 33.30
C GLU A 77 9.25 -17.78 33.19
N MET A 78 8.54 -17.11 34.11
CA MET A 78 7.07 -16.98 34.08
C MET A 78 6.56 -16.22 32.84
N MET A 79 7.33 -15.25 32.32
CA MET A 79 7.03 -14.51 31.09
C MET A 79 7.45 -15.27 29.81
N GLY A 80 8.02 -16.48 29.93
CA GLY A 80 8.41 -17.32 28.80
C GLY A 80 9.73 -16.92 28.12
N PHE A 81 10.52 -16.02 28.72
CA PHE A 81 11.85 -15.63 28.24
C PHE A 81 12.94 -16.65 28.64
N GLY A 82 12.68 -17.49 29.65
CA GLY A 82 13.59 -18.56 30.09
C GLY A 82 13.62 -19.84 29.24
N GLY A 83 12.87 -19.90 28.13
CA GLY A 83 12.47 -21.17 27.49
C GLY A 83 13.17 -21.59 26.20
N PHE A 84 14.35 -21.08 25.85
CA PHE A 84 15.05 -21.46 24.60
C PHE A 84 16.42 -22.09 24.89
N GLY A 85 16.46 -23.39 25.26
CA GLY A 85 17.70 -24.18 25.16
C GLY A 85 18.07 -25.21 26.23
N SER A 86 17.27 -25.48 27.27
CA SER A 86 17.61 -26.52 28.26
C SER A 86 17.23 -27.94 27.79
N SER A 87 17.80 -28.38 26.67
CA SER A 87 17.87 -29.80 26.31
C SER A 87 19.32 -30.28 26.33
N LYS A 88 19.93 -30.28 27.51
CA LYS A 88 21.08 -31.14 27.78
C LYS A 88 20.90 -31.78 29.15
N LYS A 89 20.59 -33.08 29.13
CA LYS A 89 20.52 -33.94 30.32
C LYS A 89 21.80 -33.77 31.13
N SER A 90 21.64 -33.37 32.38
CA SER A 90 22.48 -33.78 33.51
C SER A 90 21.55 -34.46 34.51
#